data_AF-A0A3D5V927-F1
#
_entry.id   AF-A0A3D5V927-F1
#
_cell.length_a   1.000
_cell.length_b   1.000
_cell.length_c   1.000
_cell.angle_alpha   90.00
_cell.angle_beta   90.00
_cell.angle_gamma   90.00
#
_symmetry.space_group_name_H-M   'P 1'
#
loop_
_entity.id
_entity.type
_entity.pdbx_description
1 polymer ?
#
loop_
_entity_poly.entity_id
_entity_poly.type
_entity_poly.pdbx_seq_one_letter_code
_entity_poly.pdbx_strand_id
1 'polypeptide(L)'
;MGRSQESFNKKEVRRKKEKKRKEKVQKRLEKREGEKDNLDDMIAYVDKNGVITSTPPDPDEKDDIKAEDILVSVPTKNEDDELDPIRKGTLTFFNDSKGYG
;
A
#
# COMPACT_ATOMS: atom_id res chain seq x y z
N MET A 1 -19.72 -40.32 54.75
CA MET A 1 -20.37 -39.88 53.50
C MET A 1 -19.78 -40.66 52.34
N GLY A 2 -20.56 -41.56 51.74
CA GLY A 2 -20.12 -42.37 50.60
C GLY A 2 -19.82 -41.47 49.39
N ARG A 3 -18.60 -41.52 48.88
CA ARG A 3 -18.23 -40.80 47.65
C ARG A 3 -18.94 -41.51 46.49
N SER A 4 -19.92 -40.85 45.87
CA SER A 4 -20.58 -41.38 44.68
C SER A 4 -19.54 -41.67 43.61
N GLN A 5 -19.50 -42.91 43.14
CA GLN A 5 -18.58 -43.37 42.10
C GLN A 5 -18.94 -42.67 40.78
N GLU A 6 -18.26 -41.57 40.49
CA GLU A 6 -18.54 -40.75 39.32
C GLU A 6 -18.11 -41.53 38.05
N SER A 7 -19.02 -41.70 37.10
CA SER A 7 -18.71 -42.45 35.87
C SER A 7 -17.59 -41.78 35.08
N PHE A 8 -16.72 -42.58 34.45
CA PHE A 8 -15.55 -42.11 33.70
C PHE A 8 -15.89 -40.98 32.71
N ASN A 9 -17.02 -41.12 32.00
CA ASN A 9 -17.51 -40.12 31.05
C ASN A 9 -17.78 -38.75 31.69
N LYS A 10 -18.32 -38.70 32.91
CA LYS A 10 -18.56 -37.42 33.63
C LYS A 10 -17.24 -36.74 34.03
N LYS A 11 -16.24 -37.54 34.44
CA LYS A 11 -14.90 -37.07 34.78
C LYS A 11 -14.16 -36.51 33.57
N GLU A 12 -14.27 -37.15 32.41
CA GLU A 12 -13.68 -36.66 31.16
C GLU A 12 -14.33 -35.35 30.68
N VAL A 13 -15.66 -35.24 30.74
CA VAL A 13 -16.38 -34.01 30.37
C VAL A 13 -15.99 -32.86 31.29
N ARG A 14 -15.87 -33.09 32.61
CA ARG A 14 -15.38 -32.08 33.57
C ARG A 14 -13.95 -31.66 33.25
N ARG A 15 -13.04 -32.62 33.00
CA ARG A 15 -11.65 -32.34 32.64
C ARG A 15 -11.54 -31.51 31.34
N LYS A 16 -12.35 -31.80 30.33
CA LYS A 16 -12.38 -31.03 29.08
C LYS A 16 -12.89 -29.60 29.28
N LYS A 17 -13.91 -29.41 30.13
CA LYS A 17 -14.41 -28.08 30.51
C LYS A 17 -13.37 -27.28 31.29
N GLU A 18 -12.67 -27.90 32.23
CA GLU A 18 -11.59 -27.26 32.99
C GLU A 18 -10.41 -26.87 32.10
N LYS A 19 -9.97 -27.75 31.20
CA LYS A 19 -8.92 -27.43 30.22
C LYS A 19 -9.30 -26.21 29.38
N LYS A 20 -10.50 -26.21 28.78
CA LYS A 20 -11.02 -25.06 28.01
C LYS A 20 -11.09 -23.78 28.83
N ARG A 21 -11.44 -23.86 30.12
CA ARG A 21 -11.48 -22.69 31.01
C ARG A 21 -10.06 -22.15 31.27
N LYS A 22 -9.10 -23.04 31.54
CA LYS A 22 -7.68 -22.68 31.73
C LYS A 22 -7.09 -22.05 30.48
N GLU A 23 -7.27 -22.67 29.32
CA GLU A 23 -6.83 -22.14 28.02
C GLU A 23 -7.43 -20.76 27.73
N LYS A 24 -8.72 -20.55 27.99
CA LYS A 24 -9.36 -19.24 27.82
C LYS A 24 -8.80 -18.18 28.76
N VAL A 25 -8.45 -18.54 30.00
CA VAL A 25 -7.86 -17.62 30.97
C VAL A 25 -6.42 -17.28 30.56
N GLN A 26 -5.63 -18.27 30.16
CA GLN A 26 -4.28 -18.08 29.64
C GLN A 26 -4.29 -17.16 28.41
N LYS A 27 -5.11 -17.44 27.40
CA LYS A 27 -5.25 -16.57 26.22
C LYS A 27 -5.70 -15.14 26.56
N ARG A 28 -6.47 -14.95 27.64
CA ARG A 28 -6.87 -13.62 28.11
C ARG A 28 -5.75 -12.90 28.85
N LEU A 29 -4.93 -13.63 29.60
CA LEU A 29 -3.75 -13.10 30.27
C LEU A 29 -2.67 -12.77 29.24
N GLU A 30 -2.37 -13.65 28.29
CA GLU A 30 -1.47 -13.39 27.17
C GLU A 30 -1.86 -12.15 26.37
N LYS A 31 -3.17 -11.93 26.12
CA LYS A 31 -3.66 -10.71 25.47
C LYS A 31 -3.56 -9.45 26.34
N ARG A 32 -3.45 -9.59 27.65
CA ARG A 32 -3.36 -8.48 28.61
C ARG A 32 -1.91 -8.16 28.96
N GLU A 33 -1.06 -9.17 29.02
CA GLU A 33 0.37 -9.12 29.34
C GLU A 33 1.24 -8.97 28.10
N GLY A 34 0.78 -9.44 26.94
CA GLY A 34 1.39 -9.11 25.66
C GLY A 34 1.41 -7.60 25.51
N GLU A 35 2.55 -7.07 25.06
CA GLU A 35 2.72 -5.66 24.78
C GLU A 35 1.49 -5.17 24.01
N LYS A 36 0.85 -4.14 24.54
CA LYS A 36 -0.13 -3.40 23.77
C LYS A 36 0.70 -2.81 22.65
N ASP A 37 0.60 -3.38 21.45
CA ASP A 37 1.10 -2.73 20.24
C ASP A 37 0.49 -1.33 20.26
N ASN A 38 1.27 -0.33 20.67
CA ASN A 38 0.76 1.03 20.72
C ASN A 38 0.52 1.40 19.26
N LEU A 39 -0.64 2.01 18.97
CA LEU A 39 -0.98 2.38 17.60
C LEU A 39 0.11 3.25 16.97
N ASP A 40 0.78 4.05 17.80
CA ASP A 40 1.91 4.90 17.42
C ASP A 40 3.11 4.10 16.88
N ASP A 41 3.34 2.88 17.36
CA ASP A 41 4.43 2.00 16.89
C ASP A 41 4.12 1.34 15.53
N MET A 42 2.85 1.35 15.11
CA MET A 42 2.38 0.84 13.81
C MET A 42 2.20 1.91 12.75
N ILE A 43 2.23 3.20 13.13
CA ILE A 43 2.08 4.31 12.18
C ILE A 43 3.45 4.60 11.59
N ALA A 44 3.57 4.46 10.27
CA ALA A 44 4.75 4.83 9.52
C ALA A 44 4.37 5.91 8.50
N TYR A 45 5.21 6.93 8.39
CA TYR A 45 5.02 8.01 7.44
C TYR A 45 5.74 7.67 6.13
N VAL A 46 5.30 8.27 5.02
CA VAL A 46 5.86 8.05 3.69
C VAL A 46 6.32 9.38 3.12
N ASP A 47 7.57 9.43 2.66
CA ASP A 47 8.14 10.61 2.01
C ASP A 47 7.74 10.69 0.51
N LYS A 48 8.17 11.77 -0.15
CA LYS A 48 7.91 12.01 -1.59
C LYS A 48 8.41 10.89 -2.52
N ASN A 49 9.39 10.10 -2.07
CA ASN A 49 10.04 9.05 -2.84
C ASN A 49 9.49 7.65 -2.48
N GLY A 50 8.46 7.58 -1.63
CA GLY A 50 7.88 6.31 -1.16
C GLY A 50 8.71 5.61 -0.09
N VAL A 51 9.68 6.30 0.52
CA VAL A 51 10.51 5.77 1.61
C VAL A 51 9.76 5.96 2.93
N ILE A 52 9.79 4.90 3.74
CA ILE A 52 9.15 4.87 5.05
C ILE A 52 10.01 5.65 6.05
N THR A 53 9.41 6.63 6.72
CA THR A 53 10.05 7.48 7.71
C THR A 53 9.30 7.43 9.05
N SER A 54 10.03 7.56 10.15
CA SER A 54 9.46 7.64 11.51
C SER A 54 8.99 9.05 11.88
N THR A 55 9.37 10.05 11.08
CA THR A 55 9.00 11.45 11.29
C THR A 55 7.84 11.83 10.35
N PRO A 56 6.84 12.58 10.84
CA PRO A 56 5.79 13.10 9.97
C PRO A 56 6.39 14.00 8.90
N PRO A 57 5.92 13.93 7.64
CA PRO A 57 6.42 14.78 6.56
C PRO A 57 5.95 16.21 6.79
N ASP A 58 6.84 17.16 6.58
CA ASP A 58 6.54 18.58 6.77
C ASP A 58 5.53 19.06 5.71
N PRO A 59 4.48 19.80 6.12
CA PRO A 59 3.43 20.25 5.19
C PRO A 59 3.93 21.27 4.16
N ASP A 60 5.01 21.98 4.48
CA ASP A 60 5.62 23.01 3.63
C ASP A 60 6.52 22.43 2.54
N GLU A 61 6.90 21.15 2.65
CA GLU A 61 7.65 20.47 1.60
C GLU A 61 6.74 20.03 0.46
N LYS A 62 5.42 20.21 0.51
CA LYS A 62 4.53 19.79 -0.58
C LYS A 62 4.80 20.63 -1.82
N ASP A 63 4.97 19.96 -2.96
CA ASP A 63 5.14 20.64 -4.23
C ASP A 63 3.82 21.32 -4.61
N ASP A 64 3.86 22.64 -4.77
CA ASP A 64 2.73 23.45 -5.23
C ASP A 64 2.48 23.18 -6.71
N ILE A 65 1.73 22.12 -6.99
CA ILE A 65 1.30 21.78 -8.36
C ILE A 65 0.04 22.58 -8.65
N LYS A 66 0.08 23.44 -9.68
CA LYS A 66 -1.11 24.14 -10.14
C LYS A 66 -2.09 23.13 -10.71
N ALA A 67 -3.37 23.24 -10.31
CA ALA A 67 -4.41 22.34 -10.79
C ALA A 67 -4.58 22.35 -12.32
N GLU A 68 -4.17 23.45 -12.98
CA GLU A 68 -4.22 23.62 -14.44
C GLU A 68 -3.20 22.74 -15.19
N ASP A 69 -2.07 22.42 -14.56
CA ASP A 69 -1.00 21.61 -15.17
C ASP A 69 -1.28 20.09 -15.06
N ILE A 70 -2.28 19.69 -14.27
CA ILE A 70 -2.63 18.29 -14.06
C ILE A 70 -3.54 17.82 -15.20
N LEU A 71 -2.98 17.06 -16.13
CA LEU A 71 -3.74 16.41 -17.20
C LEU A 71 -4.53 15.21 -16.64
N VAL A 72 -5.81 15.42 -16.32
CA VAL A 72 -6.71 14.39 -15.74
C VAL A 72 -7.18 13.37 -16.80
N SER A 73 -7.12 13.71 -18.08
CA SER A 73 -7.58 12.86 -19.20
C SER A 73 -6.43 12.25 -20.00
N VAL A 74 -6.73 11.19 -20.76
CA VAL A 74 -5.79 10.64 -21.75
C VAL A 74 -5.35 11.76 -22.70
N PRO A 75 -4.04 12.05 -22.81
CA PRO A 75 -3.56 13.11 -23.68
C PRO A 75 -3.91 12.77 -25.13
N THR A 76 -4.76 13.59 -25.75
CA THR A 76 -5.11 13.48 -27.16
C THR A 76 -4.02 14.15 -27.99
N LYS A 77 -2.89 13.45 -28.17
CA LYS A 77 -1.71 13.89 -28.94
C LYS A 77 -0.96 15.06 -28.27
N ASN A 78 0.36 14.93 -28.10
CA ASN A 78 1.17 16.01 -27.53
C ASN A 78 1.31 17.13 -28.57
N GLU A 79 1.36 18.39 -28.13
CA GLU A 79 1.69 19.52 -29.02
C GLU A 79 3.10 19.33 -29.62
N ASP A 80 3.98 18.60 -28.93
CA ASP A 80 5.30 18.18 -29.44
C ASP A 80 5.22 17.20 -30.64
N ASP A 81 4.06 16.57 -30.88
CA ASP A 81 3.80 15.72 -32.06
C ASP A 81 3.33 16.55 -33.28
N GLU A 82 3.20 17.87 -33.15
CA GLU A 82 3.05 18.78 -34.29
C GLU A 82 4.39 18.93 -34.99
N LEU A 83 4.70 17.96 -35.84
CA LEU A 83 5.88 18.01 -36.70
C LEU A 83 5.85 19.31 -37.52
N ASP A 84 6.91 20.11 -37.39
CA ASP A 84 7.11 21.35 -38.13
C ASP A 84 6.75 21.15 -39.62
N PRO A 85 5.86 21.98 -40.20
CA PRO A 85 5.46 21.85 -41.61
C PRO A 85 6.64 21.93 -42.58
N ILE A 86 7.71 22.62 -42.18
CA ILE A 86 8.90 22.87 -42.98
C ILE A 86 10.00 21.90 -42.54
N ARG A 87 10.07 20.75 -43.20
CA ARG A 87 11.16 19.79 -43.01
C ARG A 87 12.41 20.28 -43.73
N LYS A 88 13.48 20.56 -42.97
CA LYS A 88 14.80 20.89 -43.53
C LYS A 88 15.61 19.60 -43.71
N GLY A 89 16.24 19.45 -44.88
CA GLY A 89 17.07 18.29 -45.20
C GLY A 89 17.95 18.58 -46.41
N THR A 90 18.84 17.64 -46.73
CA THR A 90 19.71 17.74 -47.90
C THR A 90 19.07 17.05 -49.09
N LEU A 91 18.79 17.79 -50.16
CA LEU A 91 18.38 17.23 -51.45
C LEU A 91 19.59 16.57 -52.11
N THR A 92 19.59 15.25 -52.24
CA THR A 92 20.70 14.50 -52.84
C THR A 92 20.71 14.57 -54.36
N PHE A 93 19.55 14.82 -54.98
CA PHE A 93 19.38 14.92 -56.41
C PHE A 93 18.12 15.75 -56.69
N PHE A 94 18.17 16.70 -57.63
CA PHE A 94 17.00 17.45 -58.09
C PHE A 94 17.13 17.69 -59.59
N ASN A 95 16.13 17.27 -60.37
CA ASN A 95 16.09 17.47 -61.82
C ASN A 95 15.19 18.66 -62.17
N ASP A 96 15.80 19.80 -62.47
CA ASP A 96 15.12 21.06 -62.77
C ASP A 96 14.24 20.98 -64.04
N SER A 97 14.62 20.16 -65.02
CA SER A 97 13.89 20.02 -66.28
C SER A 97 12.59 19.22 -66.16
N LYS A 98 12.47 18.36 -65.15
CA LYS A 98 11.32 17.47 -64.96
C LYS A 98 10.67 17.58 -63.57
N GLY A 99 11.18 18.45 -62.70
CA GLY A 99 10.61 18.75 -61.39
C GLY A 99 10.54 17.56 -60.45
N TYR A 100 11.52 16.65 -60.49
CA TYR A 100 11.59 15.50 -59.58
C TYR A 100 13.00 15.26 -59.07
N GLY A 101 13.11 14.69 -57.88
CA GLY A 101 14.37 14.47 -57.17
C GLY A 101 14.24 14.96 -55.74
#